data_AF-A0A928PY13-F1
#
_entry.id   AF-A0A928PY13-F1
#
_cell.length_a   1.000
_cell.length_b   1.000
_cell.length_c   1.000
_cell.angle_alpha   90.00
_cell.angle_beta   90.00
_cell.angle_gamma   90.00
#
_symmetry.space_group_name_H-M   'P 1'
#
loop_
_entity.id
_entity.type
_entity.pdbx_description
1 polymer ?
#
loop_
_entity_poly.entity_id
_entity_poly.type
_entity_poly.pdbx_seq_one_letter_code
_entity_poly.pdbx_strand_id
1 'polypeptide(L)'
;MKKVICSLLIILVLFSLTACPSPFYLNNHPAKQKNTTWVSEEHKIKFYVGEREYPIYGTIQTDDGEKEILVSISTISNVFSIRSLYADEQGNYFDYVGIGSIDTKKSNNFVVVVTASDYFAEGEKITFNKIESDNNEDSSMRQSSDGYYTMDDFRLVVIGKSTFNDVFLLAPDRLMQDTSYGGFCDYPMKNGGIIRIKFEGKDLVVSEIEEISPEDVTDIIY
;
A
#
# COMPACT_ATOMS: atom_id res chain seq x y z
N MET A 1 -18.24 -42.32 23.28
CA MET A 1 -17.89 -42.01 21.88
C MET A 1 -18.55 -40.73 21.36
N LYS A 2 -19.89 -40.57 21.35
CA LYS A 2 -20.55 -39.32 20.89
C LYS A 2 -20.02 -38.02 21.53
N LYS A 3 -19.78 -38.01 22.84
CA LYS A 3 -19.25 -36.82 23.56
C LYS A 3 -17.82 -36.44 23.11
N VAL A 4 -16.98 -37.43 22.80
CA VAL A 4 -15.58 -37.20 22.35
C VAL A 4 -15.57 -36.66 20.91
N ILE A 5 -16.44 -37.18 20.05
CA ILE A 5 -16.60 -36.68 18.67
C ILE A 5 -17.15 -35.25 18.66
N CYS A 6 -18.13 -34.93 19.53
CA CYS A 6 -18.61 -33.56 19.69
C CYS A 6 -17.51 -32.61 20.19
N SER A 7 -16.69 -33.01 21.16
CA SER A 7 -15.57 -32.17 21.63
C SER A 7 -14.53 -31.94 20.54
N LEU A 8 -14.19 -32.95 19.74
CA LEU A 8 -13.26 -32.80 18.61
C LEU A 8 -13.82 -31.86 17.53
N LEU A 9 -15.11 -31.95 17.21
CA LEU A 9 -15.77 -31.03 16.27
C LEU A 9 -15.80 -29.58 16.78
N ILE A 10 -16.05 -29.35 18.07
CA ILE A 10 -16.02 -28.00 18.66
C ILE A 10 -14.61 -27.42 18.60
N ILE A 11 -13.58 -28.22 18.92
CA ILE A 11 -12.18 -27.79 18.82
C ILE A 11 -11.85 -27.43 17.36
N LEU A 12 -12.24 -28.25 16.39
CA LEU A 12 -11.98 -28.01 14.97
C LEU A 12 -12.69 -26.75 14.45
N VAL A 13 -13.92 -26.48 14.91
CA VAL A 13 -14.65 -25.24 14.61
C VAL A 13 -13.98 -24.03 15.27
N LEU A 14 -13.56 -24.13 16.52
CA LEU A 14 -12.84 -23.05 17.20
C LEU A 14 -11.49 -22.74 16.53
N PHE A 15 -10.76 -23.75 16.05
CA PHE A 15 -9.55 -23.53 15.25
C PHE A 15 -9.85 -22.87 13.90
N SER A 16 -10.95 -23.23 13.23
CA SER A 16 -11.35 -22.56 11.98
C SER A 16 -11.76 -21.09 12.16
N LEU A 17 -12.19 -20.68 13.36
CA LEU A 17 -12.59 -19.30 13.67
C LEU A 17 -11.40 -18.38 13.99
N THR A 18 -10.19 -18.91 14.15
CA THR A 18 -8.99 -18.12 14.50
C THR A 18 -8.29 -17.48 13.30
N ALA A 19 -8.67 -17.84 12.08
CA ALA A 19 -8.00 -17.40 10.86
C ALA A 19 -8.45 -16.02 10.34
N CYS A 20 -9.51 -15.42 10.91
CA CYS A 20 -10.03 -14.13 10.47
C CYS A 20 -9.78 -13.06 11.55
N PRO A 21 -9.17 -11.91 11.20
CA PRO A 21 -9.06 -10.79 12.13
C PRO A 21 -10.44 -10.41 12.68
N SER A 22 -10.54 -10.11 13.98
CA SER A 22 -11.83 -9.75 14.56
C SER A 22 -12.43 -8.52 13.84
N PRO A 23 -13.75 -8.46 13.59
CA PRO A 23 -14.37 -7.30 12.96
C PRO A 23 -14.11 -5.99 13.71
N PHE A 24 -14.01 -6.06 15.05
CA PHE A 24 -13.65 -4.92 15.88
C PHE A 24 -12.22 -4.43 15.62
N TYR A 25 -11.27 -5.34 15.46
CA TYR A 25 -9.90 -5.00 15.07
C TYR A 25 -9.89 -4.33 13.69
N LEU A 26 -10.57 -4.91 12.70
CA LEU A 26 -10.59 -4.38 11.33
C LEU A 26 -11.20 -2.97 11.27
N ASN A 27 -12.31 -2.73 11.96
CA ASN A 27 -12.97 -1.42 11.92
C ASN A 27 -12.13 -0.30 12.57
N ASN A 28 -11.24 -0.65 13.50
CA ASN A 28 -10.36 0.32 14.15
C ASN A 28 -8.98 0.41 13.48
N HIS A 29 -8.67 -0.48 12.53
CA HIS A 29 -7.37 -0.51 11.87
C HIS A 29 -7.21 0.67 10.89
N PRO A 30 -6.09 1.43 10.91
CA PRO A 30 -5.90 2.63 10.09
C PRO A 30 -6.18 2.41 8.60
N ALA A 31 -5.64 1.35 7.98
CA ALA A 31 -5.88 1.05 6.55
C ALA A 31 -7.34 0.74 6.17
N LYS A 32 -8.20 0.42 7.15
CA LYS A 32 -9.64 0.18 6.92
C LYS A 32 -10.48 1.42 7.20
N GLN A 33 -9.90 2.48 7.76
CA GLN A 33 -10.58 3.75 7.98
C GLN A 33 -10.42 4.65 6.75
N LYS A 34 -11.34 4.50 5.79
CA LYS A 34 -11.34 5.24 4.53
C LYS A 34 -11.59 6.74 4.73
N ASN A 35 -11.04 7.54 3.84
CA ASN A 35 -11.10 9.01 3.85
C ASN A 35 -10.59 9.62 5.15
N THR A 36 -9.46 9.12 5.65
CA THR A 36 -8.87 9.61 6.90
C THR A 36 -7.44 10.06 6.71
N THR A 37 -7.10 11.16 7.38
CA THR A 37 -5.72 11.65 7.43
C THR A 37 -5.14 11.34 8.79
N TRP A 38 -3.89 10.86 8.78
CA TRP A 38 -3.14 10.50 9.97
C TRP A 38 -1.88 11.33 10.03
N VAL A 39 -1.60 11.88 11.21
CA VAL A 39 -0.45 12.75 11.46
C VAL A 39 0.28 12.26 12.69
N SER A 40 1.60 12.13 12.62
CA SER A 40 2.44 11.84 13.78
C SER A 40 2.38 13.00 14.79
N GLU A 41 2.48 12.76 16.10
CA GLU A 41 2.46 13.83 17.13
C GLU A 41 3.50 14.94 16.88
N GLU A 42 4.66 14.58 16.34
CA GLU A 42 5.72 15.54 16.00
C GLU A 42 5.48 16.28 14.67
N HIS A 43 4.36 16.02 14.00
CA HIS A 43 4.00 16.55 12.67
C HIS A 43 5.04 16.25 11.57
N LYS A 44 5.93 15.28 11.82
CA LYS A 44 6.95 14.84 10.87
C LYS A 44 6.39 13.95 9.78
N ILE A 45 5.34 13.17 10.03
CA ILE A 45 4.76 12.26 9.05
C ILE A 45 3.27 12.55 8.94
N LYS A 46 2.77 12.70 7.71
CA LYS A 46 1.36 12.85 7.38
C LYS A 46 1.02 11.88 6.25
N PHE A 47 -0.09 11.16 6.33
CA PHE A 47 -0.55 10.32 5.23
C PHE A 47 -2.08 10.24 5.16
N TYR A 48 -2.59 9.92 3.99
CA TYR A 48 -4.03 9.85 3.72
C TYR A 48 -4.45 8.45 3.29
N VAL A 49 -5.36 7.84 4.05
CA VAL A 49 -6.01 6.59 3.69
C VAL A 49 -7.23 6.93 2.84
N GLY A 50 -7.05 6.86 1.52
CA GLY A 50 -8.12 7.07 0.54
C GLY A 50 -9.10 5.91 0.46
N GLU A 51 -9.98 5.94 -0.54
CA GLU A 51 -10.95 4.88 -0.81
C GLU A 51 -10.28 3.53 -1.12
N ARG A 52 -9.12 3.55 -1.79
CA ARG A 52 -8.35 2.33 -2.04
C ARG A 52 -7.56 1.94 -0.80
N GLU A 53 -7.25 0.64 -0.67
CA GLU A 53 -6.38 0.18 0.41
C GLU A 53 -4.91 0.55 0.17
N TYR A 54 -4.52 0.71 -1.10
CA TYR A 54 -3.16 1.00 -1.55
C TYR A 54 -3.23 1.73 -2.90
N PRO A 55 -2.23 2.55 -3.26
CA PRO A 55 -1.03 2.93 -2.49
C PRO A 55 -1.31 4.10 -1.54
N ILE A 56 -1.06 3.96 -0.23
CA ILE A 56 -1.29 5.07 0.72
C ILE A 56 -0.17 6.10 0.53
N TYR A 57 -0.50 7.31 0.09
CA TYR A 57 0.46 8.39 -0.07
C TYR A 57 0.54 9.26 1.19
N GLY A 58 1.70 9.85 1.40
CA GLY A 58 1.93 10.81 2.47
C GLY A 58 3.17 11.66 2.24
N THR A 59 3.51 12.45 3.25
CA THR A 59 4.75 13.21 3.34
C THR A 59 5.49 12.93 4.64
N ILE A 60 6.81 13.08 4.58
CA ILE A 60 7.69 13.13 5.73
C ILE A 60 8.53 14.40 5.70
N GLN A 61 8.55 15.14 6.82
CA GLN A 61 9.44 16.26 7.03
C GLN A 61 10.80 15.73 7.48
N THR A 62 11.82 15.97 6.65
CA THR A 62 13.23 15.67 6.95
C THR A 62 14.04 16.95 7.07
N ASP A 63 15.31 16.83 7.48
CA ASP A 63 16.25 17.96 7.52
C ASP A 63 16.48 18.57 6.13
N ASP A 64 16.35 17.77 5.05
CA ASP A 64 16.48 18.22 3.67
C ASP A 64 15.20 18.84 3.10
N GLY A 65 14.12 18.89 3.89
CA GLY A 65 12.80 19.34 3.46
C GLY A 65 11.73 18.24 3.49
N GLU A 66 10.54 18.59 3.00
CA GLU A 66 9.42 17.66 2.88
C GLU A 66 9.66 16.69 1.71
N LYS A 67 9.48 15.39 1.95
CA LYS A 67 9.61 14.33 0.95
C LYS A 67 8.29 13.57 0.84
N GLU A 68 7.87 13.24 -0.38
CA GLU A 68 6.72 12.36 -0.60
C GLU A 68 7.08 10.91 -0.29
N ILE A 69 6.12 10.17 0.27
CA ILE A 69 6.30 8.79 0.73
C ILE A 69 5.11 7.89 0.36
N LEU A 70 5.42 6.60 0.22
CA LEU A 70 4.44 5.51 0.22
C LEU A 70 4.35 4.90 1.62
N VAL A 71 3.14 4.65 2.09
CA VAL A 71 2.86 4.01 3.37
C VAL A 71 2.21 2.65 3.11
N SER A 72 2.66 1.63 3.83
CA SER A 72 2.01 0.33 3.86
C SER A 72 1.61 -0.04 5.28
N ILE A 73 0.37 -0.49 5.46
CA ILE A 73 -0.17 -0.84 6.78
C ILE A 73 -0.89 -2.18 6.68
N SER A 74 -0.22 -3.25 7.11
CA SER A 74 -0.74 -4.61 7.04
C SER A 74 -1.78 -4.88 8.11
N THR A 75 -2.97 -5.30 7.67
CA THR A 75 -4.09 -5.72 8.55
C THR A 75 -3.92 -7.12 9.15
N ILE A 76 -2.88 -7.86 8.74
CA ILE A 76 -2.62 -9.23 9.18
C ILE A 76 -1.40 -9.29 10.09
N SER A 77 -0.30 -8.67 9.67
CA SER A 77 0.99 -8.71 10.38
C SER A 77 1.26 -7.50 11.27
N ASN A 78 0.35 -6.51 11.28
CA ASN A 78 0.53 -5.18 11.90
C ASN A 78 1.70 -4.36 11.35
N VAL A 79 2.46 -4.86 10.37
CA VAL A 79 3.64 -4.15 9.83
C VAL A 79 3.21 -2.80 9.25
N PHE A 80 3.98 -1.77 9.60
CA PHE A 80 3.84 -0.40 9.11
C PHE A 80 5.16 0.00 8.46
N SER A 81 5.19 0.20 7.15
CA SER A 81 6.39 0.63 6.44
C SER A 81 6.16 1.94 5.68
N ILE A 82 7.24 2.69 5.50
CA ILE A 82 7.26 3.94 4.73
C ILE A 82 8.38 3.81 3.70
N ARG A 83 8.14 4.22 2.47
CA ARG A 83 9.17 4.23 1.43
C ARG A 83 9.23 5.60 0.78
N SER A 84 10.42 6.07 0.42
CA SER A 84 10.51 7.30 -0.37
C SER A 84 9.82 7.09 -1.72
N LEU A 85 9.06 8.10 -2.14
CA LEU A 85 8.38 8.04 -3.42
C LEU A 85 9.36 8.16 -4.60
N TYR A 86 10.44 8.92 -4.39
CA TYR A 86 11.51 9.15 -5.37
C TYR A 86 12.80 8.49 -4.92
N ALA A 87 13.56 8.00 -5.91
CA ALA A 87 14.96 7.68 -5.73
C ALA A 87 15.79 8.97 -5.68
N ASP A 88 16.93 8.94 -4.99
CA ASP A 88 17.92 9.99 -5.01
C ASP A 88 18.58 10.14 -6.40
N GLU A 89 19.46 11.13 -6.54
CA GLU A 89 20.19 11.39 -7.80
C GLU A 89 21.06 10.20 -8.25
N GLN A 90 21.39 9.28 -7.35
CA GLN A 90 22.17 8.08 -7.61
C GLN A 90 21.27 6.87 -7.94
N GLY A 91 19.95 7.03 -7.89
CA GLY A 91 18.98 5.98 -8.17
C GLY A 91 18.69 5.06 -6.98
N ASN A 92 19.09 5.43 -5.76
CA ASN A 92 18.73 4.69 -4.56
C ASN A 92 17.41 5.21 -3.98
N TYR A 93 16.53 4.29 -3.60
CA TYR A 93 15.38 4.64 -2.77
C TYR A 93 15.83 4.67 -1.31
N PHE A 94 15.31 5.61 -0.53
CA PHE A 94 15.38 5.48 0.91
C PHE A 94 14.20 4.62 1.38
N ASP A 95 14.49 3.53 2.09
CA ASP A 95 13.50 2.66 2.70
C ASP A 95 13.41 2.95 4.21
N TYR A 96 12.21 3.26 4.70
CA TYR A 96 11.90 3.23 6.12
C TYR A 96 11.12 1.95 6.45
N VAL A 97 11.70 1.07 7.26
CA VAL A 97 11.04 -0.17 7.69
C VAL A 97 10.86 -0.18 9.20
N GLY A 98 9.83 0.52 9.67
CA GLY A 98 9.30 0.27 11.01
C GLY A 98 8.56 -1.07 11.07
N ILE A 99 8.50 -1.70 12.24
CA ILE A 99 7.45 -2.68 12.56
C ILE A 99 6.53 -1.96 13.52
N GLY A 100 5.51 -1.32 12.97
CA GLY A 100 4.44 -0.79 13.79
C GLY A 100 3.79 -1.91 14.60
N SER A 101 3.90 -1.88 15.91
CA SER A 101 2.97 -2.65 16.74
C SER A 101 1.70 -1.81 16.90
N ILE A 102 0.79 -1.92 15.93
CA ILE A 102 -0.48 -1.18 15.93
C ILE A 102 -1.32 -1.61 17.14
N ASP A 103 -1.46 -0.75 18.15
CA ASP A 103 -2.44 -0.95 19.22
C ASP A 103 -3.83 -0.52 18.73
N THR A 104 -4.58 -1.46 18.15
CA THR A 104 -5.91 -1.24 17.56
C THR A 104 -7.03 -1.00 18.58
N LYS A 105 -6.71 -0.79 19.87
CA LYS A 105 -7.72 -0.56 20.91
C LYS A 105 -8.29 0.86 20.89
N LYS A 106 -7.72 1.78 20.11
CA LYS A 106 -8.19 3.17 19.96
C LYS A 106 -8.40 3.46 18.47
N SER A 107 -9.60 3.90 18.10
CA SER A 107 -9.94 4.18 16.69
C SER A 107 -9.29 5.44 16.13
N ASN A 108 -8.84 6.36 17.00
CA ASN A 108 -8.40 7.69 16.59
C ASN A 108 -6.88 7.88 16.76
N ASN A 109 -6.16 6.88 17.24
CA ASN A 109 -4.71 6.89 17.28
C ASN A 109 -4.12 5.49 17.21
N PHE A 110 -2.87 5.40 16.75
CA PHE A 110 -2.08 4.18 16.83
C PHE A 110 -0.61 4.52 17.05
N VAL A 111 0.17 3.55 17.52
CA VAL A 111 1.60 3.72 17.79
C VAL A 111 2.40 2.78 16.89
N VAL A 112 3.48 3.30 16.32
CA VAL A 112 4.48 2.54 15.57
C VAL A 112 5.74 2.45 16.41
N VAL A 113 6.34 1.26 16.50
CA VAL A 113 7.65 1.08 17.12
C VAL A 113 8.66 0.91 16.00
N VAL A 114 9.72 1.70 15.99
CA VAL A 114 10.74 1.64 14.96
C VAL A 114 11.58 0.39 15.15
N THR A 115 11.80 -0.37 14.08
CA THR A 115 12.70 -1.53 14.08
C THR A 115 13.89 -1.36 13.15
N ALA A 116 13.73 -0.62 12.05
CA ALA A 116 14.81 -0.22 11.17
C ALA A 116 14.44 1.10 10.46
N SER A 117 15.35 2.05 10.43
CA SER A 117 15.11 3.37 9.85
C SER A 117 16.42 4.14 9.73
N ASP A 118 16.57 4.94 8.68
CA ASP A 118 17.68 5.92 8.61
C ASP A 118 17.30 7.28 9.25
N TYR A 119 16.04 7.51 9.61
CA TYR A 119 15.55 8.78 10.17
C TYR A 119 15.14 8.74 11.64
N PHE A 120 14.93 7.55 12.20
CA PHE A 120 14.38 7.36 13.54
C PHE A 120 15.19 6.31 14.27
N ALA A 121 15.31 6.44 15.59
CA ALA A 121 16.09 5.49 16.38
C ALA A 121 15.35 4.16 16.53
N GLU A 122 16.06 3.04 16.53
CA GLU A 122 15.47 1.74 16.85
C GLU A 122 14.82 1.77 18.25
N GLY A 123 13.60 1.26 18.35
CA GLY A 123 12.79 1.27 19.58
C GLY A 123 12.04 2.59 19.85
N GLU A 124 12.25 3.63 19.03
CA GLU A 124 11.47 4.86 19.09
C GLU A 124 9.98 4.59 18.85
N LYS A 125 9.12 5.37 19.53
CA LYS A 125 7.67 5.25 19.42
C LYS A 125 7.11 6.46 18.70
N ILE A 126 6.48 6.23 17.55
CA ILE A 126 5.81 7.26 16.77
C ILE A 126 4.30 7.09 16.96
N THR A 127 3.67 8.06 17.62
CA THR A 127 2.21 8.08 17.79
C THR A 127 1.58 8.83 16.62
N PHE A 128 0.62 8.20 15.95
CA PHE A 128 -0.21 8.81 14.92
C PHE A 128 -1.60 9.09 15.46
N ASN A 129 -2.09 10.30 15.19
CA ASN A 129 -3.46 10.70 15.49
C ASN A 129 -4.24 10.89 14.19
N LYS A 130 -5.48 10.42 14.19
CA LYS A 130 -6.44 10.70 13.14
C LYS A 130 -6.88 12.16 13.27
N ILE A 131 -6.75 12.92 12.21
CA ILE A 131 -7.27 14.29 12.13
C ILE A 131 -8.52 14.31 11.24
N GLU A 132 -9.49 15.14 11.60
CA GLU A 132 -10.62 15.42 10.71
C GLU A 132 -10.07 16.21 9.52
N SER A 133 -10.27 15.71 8.30
CA SER A 133 -9.83 16.40 7.11
C SER A 133 -10.72 17.63 6.87
N ASP A 134 -10.13 18.82 6.96
CA ASP A 134 -10.71 19.96 6.25
C ASP A 134 -10.72 19.61 4.76
N ASN A 135 -11.88 19.69 4.13
CA ASN A 135 -12.14 19.24 2.74
C ASN A 135 -11.28 19.93 1.65
N ASN A 136 -10.32 20.78 2.03
CA ASN A 136 -9.61 21.71 1.17
C ASN A 136 -8.09 21.54 1.06
N GLU A 137 -7.45 20.57 1.72
CA GLU A 137 -5.98 20.48 1.65
C GLU A 137 -5.45 19.24 0.95
N ASP A 138 -4.70 19.54 -0.12
CA ASP A 138 -3.77 18.74 -0.91
C ASP A 138 -4.34 17.69 -1.88
N SER A 139 -4.61 18.14 -3.12
CA SER A 139 -4.99 17.24 -4.22
C SER A 139 -3.86 16.29 -4.63
N SER A 140 -2.62 16.54 -4.20
CA SER A 140 -1.45 15.71 -4.51
C SER A 140 -1.48 14.33 -3.85
N MET A 141 -2.15 14.19 -2.68
CA MET A 141 -2.22 12.94 -1.92
C MET A 141 -3.50 12.13 -2.18
N ARG A 142 -4.42 12.61 -3.02
CA ARG A 142 -5.70 11.94 -3.28
C ARG A 142 -5.51 10.74 -4.21
N GLN A 143 -5.63 9.53 -3.66
CA GLN A 143 -5.84 8.32 -4.45
C GLN A 143 -7.11 8.43 -5.30
N SER A 144 -7.05 8.01 -6.56
CA SER A 144 -8.23 7.96 -7.43
C SER A 144 -9.27 6.97 -6.86
N SER A 145 -10.53 7.39 -6.69
CA SER A 145 -11.54 6.66 -5.91
C SER A 145 -12.13 5.40 -6.58
N ASP A 146 -11.87 5.17 -7.87
CA ASP A 146 -12.81 4.40 -8.70
C ASP A 146 -12.29 3.03 -9.20
N GLY A 147 -11.18 2.51 -8.67
CA GLY A 147 -10.57 1.26 -9.18
C GLY A 147 -9.89 1.38 -10.56
N TYR A 148 -9.80 2.59 -11.11
CA TYR A 148 -9.15 2.90 -12.37
C TYR A 148 -7.81 3.62 -12.20
N TYR A 149 -6.89 3.48 -13.15
CA TYR A 149 -5.59 4.13 -13.12
C TYR A 149 -5.45 5.14 -14.25
N THR A 150 -4.51 6.04 -14.06
CA THR A 150 -4.06 7.07 -15.00
C THR A 150 -2.54 6.98 -15.16
N MET A 151 -1.99 7.51 -16.26
CA MET A 151 -0.53 7.52 -16.43
C MET A 151 0.19 8.27 -15.31
N ASP A 152 -0.49 9.26 -14.71
CA ASP A 152 0.04 9.98 -13.55
C ASP A 152 0.20 9.10 -12.30
N ASP A 153 -0.60 8.03 -12.16
CA ASP A 153 -0.44 7.06 -11.07
C ASP A 153 0.86 6.24 -11.21
N PHE A 154 1.40 6.14 -12.44
CA PHE A 154 2.64 5.43 -12.76
C PHE A 154 3.81 6.35 -13.10
N ARG A 155 3.68 7.67 -12.89
CA ARG A 155 4.72 8.68 -13.21
C ARG A 155 6.08 8.42 -12.57
N LEU A 156 6.12 7.58 -11.54
CA LEU A 156 7.28 7.23 -10.72
C LEU A 156 7.97 5.96 -11.19
N VAL A 157 7.33 5.21 -12.07
CA VAL A 157 7.89 3.99 -12.65
C VAL A 157 8.91 4.41 -13.71
N VAL A 158 10.18 4.09 -13.45
CA VAL A 158 11.29 4.42 -14.34
C VAL A 158 11.63 3.21 -15.20
N ILE A 159 11.41 3.33 -16.51
CA ILE A 159 11.77 2.31 -17.49
C ILE A 159 13.26 1.96 -17.36
N GLY A 160 13.55 0.65 -17.34
CA GLY A 160 14.89 0.09 -17.19
C GLY A 160 15.44 0.10 -15.76
N LYS A 161 14.69 0.61 -14.77
CA LYS A 161 15.11 0.63 -13.35
C LYS A 161 14.07 0.03 -12.41
N SER A 162 12.81 0.46 -12.52
CA SER A 162 11.74 -0.02 -11.66
C SER A 162 11.43 -1.48 -11.94
N THR A 163 11.03 -2.21 -10.90
CA THR A 163 10.71 -3.64 -10.94
C THR A 163 9.21 -3.87 -10.75
N PHE A 164 8.76 -5.12 -10.93
CA PHE A 164 7.40 -5.52 -10.58
C PHE A 164 7.01 -5.11 -9.15
N ASN A 165 7.91 -5.22 -8.17
CA ASN A 165 7.59 -4.85 -6.79
C ASN A 165 7.30 -3.35 -6.65
N ASP A 166 8.00 -2.49 -7.39
CA ASP A 166 7.76 -1.04 -7.37
C ASP A 166 6.39 -0.71 -7.98
N VAL A 167 6.05 -1.37 -9.08
CA VAL A 167 4.72 -1.25 -9.72
C VAL A 167 3.62 -1.81 -8.80
N PHE A 168 3.85 -2.95 -8.16
CA PHE A 168 2.92 -3.57 -7.23
C PHE A 168 2.64 -2.71 -6.00
N LEU A 169 3.63 -1.95 -5.53
CA LEU A 169 3.42 -0.98 -4.45
C LEU A 169 2.46 0.13 -4.86
N LEU A 170 2.52 0.58 -6.12
CA LEU A 170 1.64 1.62 -6.69
C LEU A 170 0.26 1.09 -7.11
N ALA A 171 0.22 -0.12 -7.63
CA ALA A 171 -0.97 -0.73 -8.20
C ALA A 171 -0.95 -2.24 -7.93
N PRO A 172 -1.39 -2.67 -6.73
CA PRO A 172 -1.26 -4.05 -6.26
C PRO A 172 -2.25 -5.02 -6.93
N ASP A 173 -2.89 -4.61 -8.04
CA ASP A 173 -3.79 -5.47 -8.77
C ASP A 173 -3.01 -6.69 -9.29
N ARG A 174 -3.46 -7.88 -8.90
CA ARG A 174 -2.64 -9.10 -8.89
C ARG A 174 -2.60 -9.83 -10.24
N LEU A 175 -3.08 -9.20 -11.31
CA LEU A 175 -3.21 -9.79 -12.62
C LEU A 175 -1.91 -9.68 -13.44
N MET A 176 -0.78 -10.04 -12.82
CA MET A 176 0.47 -10.17 -13.56
C MET A 176 0.40 -11.41 -14.44
N GLN A 177 0.65 -11.23 -15.73
CA GLN A 177 0.88 -12.32 -16.67
C GLN A 177 2.38 -12.40 -16.95
N ASP A 178 3.05 -13.42 -16.42
CA ASP A 178 4.49 -13.60 -16.56
C ASP A 178 4.90 -14.87 -17.29
N THR A 179 6.12 -14.84 -17.81
CA THR A 179 6.83 -15.94 -18.47
C THR A 179 8.29 -15.94 -18.01
N SER A 180 9.08 -16.94 -18.41
CA SER A 180 10.52 -16.99 -18.08
C SER A 180 11.36 -15.84 -18.64
N TYR A 181 10.79 -14.97 -19.50
CA TYR A 181 11.50 -13.89 -20.19
C TYR A 181 10.95 -12.49 -19.86
N GLY A 182 9.93 -12.39 -19.01
CA GLY A 182 9.25 -11.14 -18.72
C GLY A 182 7.74 -11.34 -18.53
N GLY A 183 7.00 -10.25 -18.40
CA GLY A 183 5.55 -10.28 -18.17
C GLY A 183 4.90 -8.93 -18.44
N PHE A 184 3.60 -8.82 -18.15
CA PHE A 184 2.92 -7.53 -18.12
C PHE A 184 1.78 -7.51 -17.10
N CYS A 185 1.40 -6.29 -16.69
CA CYS A 185 0.20 -6.00 -15.91
C CYS A 185 -0.68 -5.03 -16.68
N ASP A 186 -1.99 -5.27 -16.66
CA ASP A 186 -3.00 -4.38 -17.23
C ASP A 186 -3.83 -3.73 -16.13
N TYR A 187 -3.96 -2.41 -16.21
CA TYR A 187 -4.67 -1.60 -15.23
C TYR A 187 -5.81 -0.85 -15.91
N PRO A 188 -7.06 -1.01 -15.47
CA PRO A 188 -8.20 -0.43 -16.15
C PRO A 188 -8.21 1.10 -16.01
N MET A 189 -8.64 1.81 -17.04
CA MET A 189 -8.81 3.26 -17.05
C MET A 189 -10.28 3.64 -17.04
N LYS A 190 -10.60 4.85 -16.55
CA LYS A 190 -11.99 5.32 -16.42
C LYS A 190 -12.71 5.48 -17.76
N ASN A 191 -11.97 5.69 -18.84
CA ASN A 191 -12.49 5.77 -20.21
C ASN A 191 -12.72 4.38 -20.85
N GLY A 192 -12.45 3.28 -20.13
CA GLY A 192 -12.52 1.92 -20.66
C GLY A 192 -11.25 1.42 -21.34
N GLY A 193 -10.19 2.24 -21.40
CA GLY A 193 -8.87 1.83 -21.87
C GLY A 193 -8.10 1.07 -20.78
N ILE A 194 -6.87 0.69 -21.08
CA ILE A 194 -5.97 0.06 -20.11
C ILE A 194 -4.60 0.73 -20.15
N ILE A 195 -3.94 0.79 -18.99
CA ILE A 195 -2.51 1.06 -18.90
C ILE A 195 -1.83 -0.28 -18.79
N ARG A 196 -0.96 -0.59 -19.75
CA ARG A 196 -0.15 -1.81 -19.77
C ARG A 196 1.27 -1.49 -19.36
N ILE A 197 1.77 -2.21 -18.36
CA ILE A 197 3.16 -2.15 -17.93
C ILE A 197 3.83 -3.46 -18.29
N LYS A 198 4.86 -3.42 -19.12
CA LYS A 198 5.65 -4.58 -19.54
C LYS A 198 6.92 -4.70 -18.73
N PHE A 199 7.32 -5.92 -18.46
CA PHE A 199 8.50 -6.29 -17.70
C PHE A 199 9.37 -7.23 -18.53
N GLU A 200 10.68 -7.10 -18.42
CA GLU A 200 11.65 -7.93 -19.12
C GLU A 200 12.61 -8.62 -18.16
N GLY A 201 13.04 -9.82 -18.57
CA GLY A 201 14.03 -10.61 -17.86
C GLY A 201 13.49 -11.25 -16.58
N LYS A 202 14.38 -11.95 -15.87
CA LYS A 202 14.03 -12.68 -14.64
C LYS A 202 13.78 -11.75 -13.46
N ASP A 203 14.37 -10.56 -13.49
CA ASP A 203 14.24 -9.58 -12.42
C ASP A 203 12.99 -8.71 -12.59
N LEU A 204 12.19 -8.96 -13.65
CA LEU A 204 10.95 -8.25 -13.97
C LEU A 204 11.13 -6.73 -13.93
N VAL A 205 12.14 -6.25 -14.65
CA VAL A 205 12.41 -4.82 -14.79
C VAL A 205 11.45 -4.24 -15.81
N VAL A 206 10.83 -3.11 -15.49
CA VAL A 206 9.88 -2.42 -16.36
C VAL A 206 10.57 -2.01 -17.65
N SER A 207 10.09 -2.50 -18.79
CA SER A 207 10.60 -2.18 -20.12
C SER A 207 9.74 -1.16 -20.87
N GLU A 208 8.44 -1.12 -20.59
CA GLU A 208 7.50 -0.24 -21.29
C GLU A 208 6.26 0.05 -20.43
N ILE A 209 5.70 1.25 -20.61
CA ILE A 209 4.40 1.65 -20.06
C ILE A 209 3.63 2.30 -21.20
N GLU A 210 2.46 1.77 -21.53
CA GLU A 210 1.64 2.25 -22.64
C GLU A 210 0.17 2.39 -22.23
N GLU A 211 -0.49 3.40 -22.80
CA GLU A 211 -1.95 3.52 -22.75
C GLU A 211 -2.54 2.86 -24.00
N ILE A 212 -3.42 1.90 -23.80
CA ILE A 212 -4.13 1.18 -24.87
C ILE A 212 -5.58 1.67 -24.86
N SER A 213 -6.02 2.20 -26.01
CA SER A 213 -7.35 2.76 -26.15
C SER A 213 -8.41 1.67 -26.00
N PRO A 214 -9.63 2.01 -25.54
CA PRO A 214 -10.73 1.04 -25.45
C PRO A 214 -11.04 0.35 -26.78
N GLU A 215 -10.80 1.02 -27.91
CA GLU A 215 -11.04 0.50 -29.26
C GLU A 215 -10.02 -0.57 -29.65
N ASP A 216 -8.82 -0.51 -29.07
CA ASP A 216 -7.72 -1.45 -29.30
C ASP A 216 -7.71 -2.62 -28.31
N VAL A 217 -8.52 -2.56 -27.24
CA VAL A 217 -8.78 -3.69 -26.34
C VAL A 217 -9.70 -4.69 -27.03
N THR A 218 -9.16 -5.38 -28.04
CA THR A 218 -9.85 -6.47 -28.74
C THR A 218 -9.30 -7.81 -28.23
N ASP A 219 -10.22 -8.69 -27.80
CA ASP A 219 -10.00 -10.09 -27.42
C ASP A 219 -9.20 -10.41 -26.13
N ILE A 220 -9.45 -9.70 -25.02
CA ILE A 220 -9.17 -10.28 -23.68
C ILE A 220 -10.41 -11.10 -23.26
N ILE A 221 -10.47 -12.35 -23.72
CA ILE A 221 -11.45 -13.34 -23.25
C ILE A 221 -11.06 -13.70 -21.80
N TYR A 222 -11.91 -13.31 -20.84
CA TYR A 222 -11.87 -13.78 -19.43
C TYR A 222 -12.09 -15.29 -19.33
#